data_AF-G5E0J0-F1
#
_entry.id   AF-G5E0J0-F1
#
_cell.length_a   1.000
_cell.length_b   1.000
_cell.length_c   1.000
_cell.angle_alpha   90.00
_cell.angle_beta   90.00
_cell.angle_gamma   90.00
#
_symmetry.space_group_name_H-M   'P 1'
#
loop_
_entity.id
_entity.type
_entity.pdbx_description
1 polymer ?
#
loop_
_entity_poly.entity_id
_entity_poly.type
_entity_poly.pdbx_seq_one_letter_code
_entity_poly.pdbx_strand_id
1 'polypeptide(L)'
;FRGDNCKSLVGKPKLFFIQACRGTEFDDGIESDAGPTNDSLETDANPRHKIPLEADFLFAYSTVPGYYSWRNPGRGSWFVQALCRVLNEHGK
;
A
#
# COMPACT_ATOMS: atom_id res chain seq x y z
N PHE A 1 13.02 -5.12 8.69
CA PHE A 1 12.75 -3.71 8.36
C PHE A 1 12.30 -2.86 9.56
N ARG A 2 11.79 -3.47 10.64
CA ARG A 2 11.48 -2.76 11.89
C ARG A 2 12.69 -2.03 12.47
N GLY A 3 12.47 -0.92 13.17
CA GLY A 3 13.54 -0.03 13.63
C GLY A 3 14.52 -0.66 14.65
N ASP A 4 14.07 -1.64 15.43
CA ASP A 4 14.90 -2.43 16.35
C ASP A 4 15.89 -3.34 15.60
N ASN A 5 15.44 -3.93 14.50
CA ASN A 5 16.21 -4.88 13.70
C ASN A 5 16.95 -4.24 12.51
N CYS A 6 16.57 -3.03 12.10
CA CYS A 6 17.10 -2.35 10.92
C CYS A 6 17.23 -0.84 11.14
N LYS A 7 18.18 -0.45 11.99
CA LYS A 7 18.38 0.93 12.42
C LYS A 7 18.65 1.91 11.27
N SER A 8 19.26 1.45 10.17
CA SER A 8 19.58 2.27 8.99
C SER A 8 18.35 2.74 8.20
N LEU A 9 17.18 2.15 8.46
CA LEU A 9 15.89 2.49 7.84
C LEU A 9 14.90 3.18 8.80
N VAL A 10 15.35 3.54 10.01
CA VAL A 10 14.55 4.37 10.92
C VAL A 10 14.36 5.76 10.30
N GLY A 11 13.11 6.24 10.24
CA GLY A 11 12.77 7.53 9.64
C GLY A 11 12.81 7.55 8.11
N LYS A 12 13.00 6.39 7.46
CA LYS A 12 12.93 6.25 5.99
C LYS A 12 11.67 5.49 5.60
N PRO A 13 10.91 5.95 4.58
CA PRO A 13 9.75 5.22 4.08
C PRO A 13 10.11 3.79 3.64
N LYS A 14 9.30 2.82 4.04
CA LYS A 14 9.42 1.39 3.75
C LYS A 14 8.14 0.94 3.03
N LEU A 15 8.19 0.96 1.71
CA LEU A 15 7.04 0.69 0.85
C LEU A 15 7.01 -0.78 0.42
N PHE A 16 5.89 -1.46 0.62
CA PHE A 16 5.67 -2.86 0.23
C PHE A 16 4.46 -2.93 -0.71
N PHE A 17 4.71 -3.33 -1.96
CA PHE A 17 3.66 -3.59 -2.96
C PHE A 17 3.53 -5.09 -3.14
N ILE A 18 2.38 -5.65 -2.77
CA ILE A 18 2.19 -7.09 -2.64
C ILE A 18 1.11 -7.55 -3.61
N GLN A 19 1.55 -8.25 -4.67
CA GLN A 19 0.71 -8.96 -5.62
C GLN A 19 0.59 -10.43 -5.20
N ALA A 20 -0.45 -10.78 -4.46
CA ALA A 20 -0.70 -12.15 -4.00
C ALA A 20 -2.19 -12.38 -3.74
N CYS A 21 -2.67 -13.60 -3.97
CA CYS A 21 -4.02 -14.00 -3.51
C CYS A 21 -4.05 -13.96 -1.98
N ARG A 22 -5.16 -13.50 -1.41
CA ARG A 22 -5.37 -13.47 0.05
C ARG A 22 -6.61 -14.25 0.47
N GLY A 23 -7.04 -15.15 -0.41
CA GLY A 23 -8.10 -16.12 -0.18
C GLY A 23 -8.43 -16.84 -1.49
N THR A 24 -9.61 -17.42 -1.53
CA THR A 24 -10.06 -18.34 -2.58
C THR A 24 -11.38 -17.93 -3.22
N GLU A 25 -11.87 -16.73 -2.92
CA GLU A 25 -13.13 -16.20 -3.45
C GLU A 25 -12.87 -15.25 -4.61
N PHE A 26 -13.86 -15.13 -5.50
CA PHE A 26 -13.87 -14.10 -6.53
C PHE A 26 -14.58 -12.88 -5.97
N ASP A 27 -14.01 -11.70 -6.20
CA ASP A 27 -14.64 -10.44 -5.82
C ASP A 27 -15.67 -10.10 -6.92
N ASP A 28 -16.95 -10.11 -6.55
CA ASP A 28 -18.07 -9.83 -7.47
C ASP A 28 -18.10 -8.35 -7.90
N GLY A 29 -17.37 -7.48 -7.19
CA GLY A 29 -17.29 -6.06 -7.46
C GLY A 29 -18.60 -5.30 -7.16
N ILE A 30 -18.53 -3.97 -7.23
CA ILE A 30 -19.70 -3.08 -7.21
C ILE A 30 -19.52 -1.98 -8.26
N GLU A 31 -20.62 -1.40 -8.77
CA GLU A 31 -20.56 -0.14 -9.52
C GLU A 31 -20.27 1.02 -8.55
N SER A 32 -19.33 1.91 -8.89
CA SER A 32 -18.81 2.93 -7.96
C SER A 32 -19.38 4.33 -8.22
N ASP A 33 -20.05 4.92 -7.23
CA ASP A 33 -20.57 6.30 -7.24
C ASP A 33 -19.86 7.25 -6.24
N ALA A 34 -18.59 7.03 -5.91
CA ALA A 34 -17.94 7.77 -4.82
C ALA A 34 -17.15 9.01 -5.30
N GLY A 35 -17.64 10.19 -4.91
CA GLY A 35 -16.94 11.49 -4.97
C GLY A 35 -15.84 11.63 -3.90
N PRO A 36 -15.08 12.75 -3.91
CA PRO A 36 -13.87 12.88 -3.11
C PRO A 36 -14.17 13.04 -1.61
N THR A 37 -13.42 12.31 -0.77
CA THR A 37 -13.38 12.49 0.68
C THR A 37 -12.24 13.43 1.07
N ASN A 38 -12.58 14.44 1.87
CA ASN A 38 -11.67 15.49 2.30
C ASN A 38 -11.00 15.05 3.61
N ASP A 39 -9.75 14.61 3.57
CA ASP A 39 -9.00 14.31 4.79
C ASP A 39 -8.22 15.54 5.24
N SER A 40 -8.66 16.13 6.35
CA SER A 40 -7.94 17.16 7.09
C SER A 40 -6.89 16.52 8.00
N LEU A 41 -5.61 16.87 7.79
CA LEU A 41 -4.49 16.48 8.66
C LEU A 41 -4.53 17.27 9.98
N GLU A 42 -4.39 16.59 11.11
CA GLU A 42 -4.03 17.21 12.39
C GLU A 42 -2.55 16.96 12.73
N THR A 43 -1.92 17.93 13.40
CA THR A 43 -0.52 17.90 13.86
C THR A 43 -0.50 18.28 15.34
N ASP A 44 0.29 17.57 16.16
CA ASP A 44 0.63 18.08 17.50
C ASP A 44 2.06 17.71 17.96
N ALA A 45 2.60 18.52 18.87
CA ALA A 45 4.03 18.71 19.17
C ALA A 45 4.64 17.81 20.28
N ASN A 46 5.99 17.65 20.25
CA ASN A 46 6.88 16.78 21.06
C ASN A 46 7.07 17.26 22.54
N PRO A 47 7.39 16.39 23.54
CA PRO A 47 8.79 15.99 23.82
C PRO A 47 8.99 14.52 24.30
N ARG A 48 10.00 13.84 23.70
CA ARG A 48 10.47 12.44 23.86
C ARG A 48 9.76 11.39 22.98
N HIS A 49 9.71 11.64 21.68
CA HIS A 49 9.17 10.68 20.70
C HIS A 49 10.00 9.37 20.63
N LYS A 50 9.51 8.31 21.27
CA LYS A 50 9.78 6.95 20.80
C LYS A 50 9.01 6.79 19.50
N ILE A 51 9.75 6.69 18.39
CA ILE A 51 9.17 6.32 17.10
C ILE A 51 8.63 4.89 17.24
N PRO A 52 7.37 4.60 16.84
CA PRO A 52 6.85 3.24 16.81
C PRO A 52 7.77 2.30 16.02
N LEU A 53 7.91 1.05 16.47
CA LEU A 53 8.82 0.08 15.83
C LEU A 53 8.45 -0.22 14.36
N GLU A 54 7.19 -0.01 14.02
CA GLU A 54 6.59 -0.23 12.70
C GLU A 54 6.22 1.09 12.01
N ALA A 55 6.86 2.20 12.42
CA ALA A 55 6.70 3.49 11.74
C ALA A 55 7.31 3.49 10.32
N ASP A 56 6.80 4.40 9.49
CA ASP A 56 7.18 4.62 8.09
C ASP A 56 6.96 3.40 7.17
N PHE A 57 6.05 2.48 7.54
CA PHE A 57 5.63 1.39 6.64
C PHE A 57 4.39 1.80 5.85
N LEU A 58 4.40 1.49 4.55
CA LEU A 58 3.21 1.51 3.71
C LEU A 58 3.07 0.15 3.05
N PHE A 59 1.89 -0.45 3.19
CA PHE A 59 1.54 -1.70 2.52
C PHE A 59 0.42 -1.45 1.52
N ALA A 60 0.66 -1.80 0.26
CA ALA A 60 -0.34 -1.81 -0.79
C ALA A 60 -0.52 -3.24 -1.29
N TYR A 61 -1.74 -3.76 -1.13
CA TYR A 61 -2.09 -5.11 -1.57
C TYR A 61 -2.95 -5.06 -2.81
N SER A 62 -2.70 -5.96 -3.75
CA SER A 62 -3.46 -6.09 -5.00
C SER A 62 -4.87 -6.65 -4.82
N THR A 63 -5.19 -7.14 -3.62
CA THR A 63 -6.50 -7.69 -3.26
C THR A 63 -6.70 -7.58 -1.75
N VAL A 64 -7.97 -7.50 -1.33
CA VAL A 64 -8.37 -7.57 0.07
C VAL A 64 -8.35 -9.03 0.57
N PRO A 65 -8.23 -9.27 1.89
CA PRO A 65 -8.36 -10.61 2.45
C PRO A 65 -9.66 -11.31 2.00
N GLY A 66 -9.60 -12.61 1.74
CA GLY A 66 -10.72 -13.42 1.24
C GLY A 66 -10.66 -13.71 -0.26
N TYR A 67 -10.02 -12.84 -1.04
CA TYR A 67 -10.18 -12.87 -2.49
C TYR A 67 -8.91 -13.25 -3.27
N TYR A 68 -9.13 -13.72 -4.50
CA TYR A 68 -8.07 -13.91 -5.47
C TYR A 68 -7.47 -12.58 -5.91
N SER A 69 -6.23 -12.65 -6.38
CA SER A 69 -5.61 -11.51 -7.04
C SER A 69 -5.35 -11.81 -8.51
N TRP A 70 -5.73 -10.87 -9.36
CA TRP A 70 -5.84 -11.08 -10.79
C TRP A 70 -4.54 -10.85 -11.54
N ARG A 71 -4.18 -11.83 -12.39
CA ARG A 71 -3.03 -11.74 -13.29
C ARG A 71 -3.36 -12.28 -14.65
N ASN A 72 -3.11 -11.49 -15.69
CA ASN A 72 -3.15 -11.95 -17.06
C ASN A 72 -1.86 -12.73 -17.38
N PRO A 73 -1.93 -13.95 -17.96
CA PRO A 73 -0.74 -14.75 -18.26
C PRO A 73 0.26 -14.10 -19.23
N GLY A 74 -0.20 -13.32 -20.20
CA GLY A 74 0.65 -12.69 -21.21
C GLY A 74 0.98 -11.22 -20.94
N ARG A 75 0.15 -10.51 -20.16
CA ARG A 75 0.29 -9.05 -19.92
C ARG A 75 0.69 -8.69 -18.49
N GLY A 76 0.70 -9.64 -17.56
CA GLY A 76 1.02 -9.41 -16.16
C GLY A 76 -0.21 -9.03 -15.32
N SER A 77 0.02 -8.64 -14.06
CA SER A 77 -1.06 -8.31 -13.12
C SER A 77 -1.60 -6.92 -13.36
N TRP A 78 -2.91 -6.74 -13.17
CA TRP A 78 -3.55 -5.43 -13.34
C TRP A 78 -3.03 -4.43 -12.32
N PHE A 79 -2.88 -4.85 -11.06
CA PHE A 79 -2.31 -4.04 -9.98
C PHE A 79 -0.92 -3.51 -10.31
N VAL A 80 0.03 -4.39 -10.70
CA VAL A 80 1.40 -3.95 -11.02
C VAL A 80 1.43 -3.07 -12.27
N GLN A 81 0.62 -3.36 -13.30
CA GLN A 81 0.55 -2.51 -14.48
C GLN A 81 0.08 -1.08 -14.13
N ALA A 82 -1.00 -0.97 -13.36
CA ALA A 82 -1.52 0.32 -12.90
C ALA A 82 -0.50 1.06 -12.02
N LEU A 83 0.13 0.35 -11.07
CA LEU A 83 1.19 0.90 -10.22
C LEU A 83 2.35 1.46 -11.05
N CYS A 84 2.89 0.67 -11.98
CA CYS A 84 3.98 1.11 -12.86
C CYS A 84 3.57 2.31 -13.70
N ARG A 85 2.35 2.31 -14.26
CA ARG A 85 1.84 3.45 -15.03
C ARG A 85 1.82 4.72 -14.20
N VAL A 86 1.20 4.69 -13.03
CA VAL A 86 1.08 5.87 -12.15
C VAL A 86 2.45 6.35 -11.67
N LEU A 87 3.35 5.45 -11.28
CA LEU A 87 4.70 5.82 -10.87
C LEU A 87 5.52 6.43 -12.01
N ASN A 88 5.39 5.91 -13.24
CA ASN A 88 6.07 6.47 -14.41
C ASN A 88 5.52 7.85 -14.79
N GLU A 89 4.21 8.06 -14.66
CA GLU A 89 3.54 9.32 -14.98
C GLU A 89 3.77 10.40 -13.89
N HIS A 90 3.82 10.00 -12.61
CA HIS A 90 3.73 10.95 -11.48
C HIS A 90 4.82 10.82 -10.41
N GLY A 91 5.65 9.78 -10.42
CA GLY A 91 6.61 9.46 -9.34
C GLY A 91 7.89 10.31 -9.31
N LYS A 92 7.81 11.59 -9.71
CA LYS A 92 8.95 12.52 -9.71
C LYS A 92 9.19 13.14 -8.34
#